data_AF-A0A8J6ZDC5-F1
#
_entry.id   AF-A0A8J6ZDC5-F1
#
_cell.length_a   1.000
_cell.length_b   1.000
_cell.length_c   1.000
_cell.angle_alpha   90.00
_cell.angle_beta   90.00
_cell.angle_gamma   90.00
#
_symmetry.space_group_name_H-M   'P 1'
#
loop_
_entity.id
_entity.type
_entity.pdbx_description
1 polymer ?
#
loop_
_entity_poly.entity_id
_entity_poly.type
_entity_poly.pdbx_seq_one_letter_code
_entity_poly.pdbx_strand_id
1 'polypeptide(L)'
;MTEDEARNLIAKGLFLLNTIELQNRILDDNPSVPYDFMRERREMGEVDTWPNATGEFGRTPTNPILVNQTFGEITYLSRLQTVDGQRMIFHRAGSVAGAIDAFELVSGDGKFFDVLYVDMYHRHCSKIAPKGYTLLEFLDGITGTSENNSAFPDRVKETLFKTGVNKFGAPIISPAVFDFDAAQASKLIGEARRGSKLGGKVLAGMTI
;
A
#
# COMPACT_ATOMS: atom_id res chain seq x y z
N MET A 1 -8.64 -19.40 -22.18
CA MET A 1 -9.50 -18.53 -21.37
C MET A 1 -10.41 -17.76 -22.32
N THR A 2 -11.72 -17.86 -22.12
CA THR A 2 -12.72 -17.11 -22.88
C THR A 2 -12.83 -15.68 -22.35
N GLU A 3 -13.51 -14.80 -23.09
CA GLU A 3 -13.78 -13.42 -22.63
C GLU A 3 -14.63 -13.40 -21.36
N ASP A 4 -15.64 -14.27 -21.27
CA ASP A 4 -16.50 -14.39 -20.08
C ASP A 4 -15.73 -14.88 -18.85
N GLU A 5 -14.82 -15.84 -19.03
CA GLU A 5 -13.93 -16.30 -17.97
C GLU A 5 -13.02 -15.16 -17.47
N ALA A 6 -12.46 -14.36 -18.37
CA ALA A 6 -11.62 -13.21 -18.03
C ALA A 6 -12.42 -12.14 -17.26
N ARG A 7 -13.63 -11.80 -17.72
CA ARG A 7 -14.53 -10.84 -17.05
C ARG A 7 -14.89 -11.31 -15.64
N ASN A 8 -15.19 -12.59 -15.47
CA ASN A 8 -15.51 -13.16 -14.16
C ASN A 8 -14.30 -13.12 -13.20
N LEU A 9 -13.10 -13.41 -13.68
CA LEU A 9 -11.87 -13.29 -12.86
C LEU A 9 -11.62 -11.86 -12.41
N ILE A 10 -11.77 -10.88 -13.32
CA ILE A 10 -11.64 -9.46 -12.98
C ILE A 10 -12.69 -9.03 -11.95
N ALA A 11 -13.95 -9.40 -12.15
CA ALA A 11 -15.03 -9.06 -11.21
C ALA A 11 -14.78 -9.64 -9.81
N LYS A 12 -14.31 -10.89 -9.71
CA LYS A 12 -13.91 -11.51 -8.43
C LYS A 12 -12.73 -10.79 -7.79
N GLY A 13 -11.73 -10.43 -8.58
CA GLY A 13 -10.57 -9.68 -8.11
C GLY A 13 -10.97 -8.31 -7.54
N LEU A 14 -11.81 -7.56 -8.23
CA LEU A 14 -12.33 -6.27 -7.77
C LEU A 14 -13.21 -6.41 -6.52
N PHE A 15 -14.02 -7.47 -6.44
CA PHE A 15 -14.81 -7.77 -5.25
C PHE A 15 -13.90 -8.04 -4.05
N LEU A 16 -12.86 -8.87 -4.22
CA LEU A 16 -11.85 -9.10 -3.19
C LEU A 16 -11.12 -7.83 -2.78
N LEU A 17 -10.71 -7.00 -3.75
CA LEU A 17 -10.03 -5.72 -3.52
C LEU A 17 -10.85 -4.78 -2.61
N ASN A 18 -12.18 -4.83 -2.70
CA ASN A 18 -13.07 -3.94 -1.97
C ASN A 18 -13.73 -4.57 -0.73
N THR A 19 -13.42 -5.83 -0.36
CA THR A 19 -14.10 -6.53 0.73
C THR A 19 -13.12 -7.02 1.79
N ILE A 20 -13.02 -6.28 2.91
CA ILE A 20 -12.09 -6.58 4.02
C ILE A 20 -12.40 -7.96 4.64
N GLU A 21 -13.68 -8.30 4.78
CA GLU A 21 -14.12 -9.56 5.37
C GLU A 21 -13.65 -10.75 4.53
N LEU A 22 -13.69 -10.61 3.20
CA LEU A 22 -13.21 -11.64 2.28
C LEU A 22 -11.68 -11.76 2.31
N GLN A 23 -10.98 -10.62 2.38
CA GLN A 23 -9.52 -10.61 2.55
C GLN A 23 -9.14 -11.33 3.84
N ASN A 24 -9.79 -10.99 4.96
CA ASN A 24 -9.55 -11.62 6.26
C ASN A 24 -9.84 -13.13 6.23
N ARG A 25 -10.90 -13.56 5.54
CA ARG A 25 -11.19 -14.98 5.36
C ARG A 25 -10.08 -15.72 4.63
N ILE A 26 -9.60 -15.17 3.51
CA ILE A 26 -8.48 -15.74 2.74
C ILE A 26 -7.21 -15.80 3.60
N LEU A 27 -6.96 -14.77 4.40
CA LEU A 27 -5.82 -14.71 5.30
C LEU A 27 -5.92 -15.74 6.44
N ASP A 28 -7.11 -15.93 7.00
CA ASP A 28 -7.37 -16.93 8.05
C ASP A 28 -7.08 -18.36 7.53
N ASP A 29 -7.41 -18.64 6.26
CA ASP A 29 -7.12 -19.93 5.60
C ASP A 29 -5.64 -20.08 5.19
N ASN A 30 -4.93 -18.98 4.89
CA ASN A 30 -3.53 -19.00 4.49
C ASN A 30 -2.78 -17.73 4.95
N PRO A 31 -2.26 -17.72 6.19
CA PRO A 31 -1.60 -16.54 6.73
C PRO A 31 -0.25 -16.26 6.04
N SER A 32 -0.04 -15.02 5.64
CA SER A 32 1.27 -14.52 5.21
C SER A 32 2.30 -14.47 6.33
N VAL A 33 1.85 -14.35 7.59
CA VAL A 33 2.70 -14.30 8.78
C VAL A 33 2.05 -15.12 9.90
N PRO A 34 2.82 -15.96 10.63
CA PRO A 34 2.28 -16.76 11.74
C PRO A 34 1.56 -15.90 12.78
N TYR A 35 0.32 -16.29 13.08
CA TYR A 35 -0.60 -15.54 13.95
C TYR A 35 -0.06 -15.29 15.37
N ASP A 36 0.71 -16.24 15.91
CA ASP A 36 1.26 -16.15 17.27
C ASP A 36 2.24 -14.99 17.43
N PHE A 37 2.93 -14.58 16.36
CA PHE A 37 3.96 -13.54 16.42
C PHE A 37 3.38 -12.18 16.80
N MET A 38 2.12 -11.89 16.43
CA MET A 38 1.49 -10.57 16.58
C MET A 38 0.06 -10.62 17.13
N ARG A 39 -0.20 -11.58 18.02
CA ARG A 39 -1.55 -11.83 18.58
C ARG A 39 -2.21 -10.57 19.16
N GLU A 40 -1.46 -9.78 19.92
CA GLU A 40 -1.95 -8.54 20.54
C GLU A 40 -2.56 -7.57 19.52
N ARG A 41 -1.87 -7.34 18.39
CA ARG A 41 -2.33 -6.44 17.32
C ARG A 41 -3.64 -6.90 16.70
N ARG A 42 -3.83 -8.21 16.57
CA ARG A 42 -5.07 -8.78 16.02
C ARG A 42 -6.25 -8.72 16.98
N GLU A 43 -5.98 -8.81 18.27
CA GLU A 43 -7.00 -8.82 19.33
C GLU A 43 -7.47 -7.41 19.71
N MET A 44 -6.79 -6.35 19.25
CA MET A 44 -7.17 -4.96 19.48
C MET A 44 -8.54 -4.55 18.91
N GLY A 45 -9.14 -5.36 18.03
CA GLY A 45 -10.44 -5.08 17.42
C GLY A 45 -10.40 -4.01 16.32
N GLU A 46 -11.54 -3.36 16.07
CA GLU A 46 -11.71 -2.36 15.01
C GLU A 46 -11.25 -0.97 15.47
N VAL A 47 -9.95 -0.72 15.37
CA VAL A 47 -9.34 0.57 15.72
C VAL A 47 -8.59 1.18 14.53
N ASP A 48 -8.83 2.47 14.26
CA ASP A 48 -8.18 3.17 13.14
C ASP A 48 -6.77 3.69 13.48
N THR A 49 -6.43 3.77 14.77
CA THR A 49 -5.16 4.32 15.27
C THR A 49 -4.63 3.50 16.44
N TRP A 50 -3.31 3.49 16.60
CA TRP A 50 -2.66 2.78 17.70
C TRP A 50 -2.88 3.51 19.04
N PRO A 51 -3.22 2.82 20.15
CA PRO A 51 -3.34 3.45 21.46
C PRO A 51 -2.01 4.11 21.88
N ASN A 52 -2.05 5.38 22.26
CA ASN A 52 -0.86 6.17 22.65
C ASN A 52 0.15 6.40 21.51
N ALA A 53 -0.30 6.37 20.24
CA ALA A 53 0.53 6.74 19.11
C ALA A 53 1.12 8.15 19.27
N THR A 54 2.35 8.35 18.79
CA THR A 54 3.03 9.65 18.82
C THR A 54 3.53 10.04 17.44
N GLY A 55 3.45 11.32 17.12
CA GLY A 55 3.80 11.85 15.80
C GLY A 55 2.61 11.90 14.84
N GLU A 56 2.87 12.28 13.60
CA GLU A 56 1.84 12.43 12.57
C GLU A 56 1.36 11.06 12.07
N PHE A 57 0.03 10.89 12.01
CA PHE A 57 -0.60 9.66 11.55
C PHE A 57 -0.15 9.29 10.14
N GLY A 58 0.32 8.06 9.97
CA GLY A 58 0.85 7.51 8.74
C GLY A 58 2.25 8.00 8.37
N ARG A 59 2.78 9.09 8.95
CA ARG A 59 4.11 9.65 8.59
C ARG A 59 5.19 9.39 9.64
N THR A 60 4.86 8.66 10.69
CA THR A 60 5.82 8.25 11.71
C THR A 60 5.67 6.77 12.04
N PRO A 61 6.77 6.01 12.25
CA PRO A 61 6.68 4.60 12.64
C PRO A 61 5.93 4.37 13.96
N THR A 62 5.88 5.39 14.82
CA THR A 62 5.18 5.40 16.12
C THR A 62 3.71 5.80 16.02
N ASN A 63 3.23 6.15 14.82
CA ASN A 63 1.82 6.38 14.51
C ASN A 63 1.50 5.87 13.10
N PRO A 64 1.66 4.56 12.85
CA PRO A 64 1.46 3.97 11.52
C PRO A 64 -0.02 3.84 11.18
N ILE A 65 -0.32 3.65 9.90
CA ILE A 65 -1.65 3.25 9.42
C ILE A 65 -1.86 1.78 9.76
N LEU A 66 -2.99 1.44 10.39
CA LEU A 66 -3.30 0.05 10.76
C LEU A 66 -4.08 -0.63 9.64
N VAL A 67 -3.61 -1.78 9.17
CA VAL A 67 -4.26 -2.52 8.06
C VAL A 67 -4.21 -4.04 8.24
N ASN A 68 -5.04 -4.73 7.46
CA ASN A 68 -5.14 -6.18 7.45
C ASN A 68 -4.19 -6.84 6.44
N GLN A 69 -2.96 -7.13 6.91
CA GLN A 69 -1.89 -7.82 6.16
C GLN A 69 -1.59 -7.12 4.82
N THR A 70 -0.92 -7.83 3.91
CA THR A 70 -0.55 -7.30 2.59
C THR A 70 -1.75 -6.88 1.73
N PHE A 71 -2.95 -7.44 1.97
CA PHE A 71 -4.17 -6.97 1.29
C PHE A 71 -4.54 -5.56 1.74
N GLY A 72 -4.54 -5.34 3.06
CA GLY A 72 -4.78 -4.05 3.67
C GLY A 72 -3.81 -2.97 3.21
N GLU A 73 -2.52 -3.31 3.10
CA GLU A 73 -1.50 -2.37 2.59
C GLU A 73 -1.83 -1.91 1.16
N ILE A 74 -2.05 -2.88 0.26
CA ILE A 74 -2.33 -2.58 -1.15
C ILE A 74 -3.65 -1.80 -1.28
N THR A 75 -4.69 -2.22 -0.57
CA THR A 75 -6.03 -1.62 -0.67
C THR A 75 -6.09 -0.23 -0.07
N TYR A 76 -5.60 -0.04 1.15
CA TYR A 76 -5.58 1.26 1.81
C TYR A 76 -4.79 2.28 0.98
N LEU A 77 -3.55 1.94 0.59
CA LEU A 77 -2.70 2.87 -0.15
C LEU A 77 -3.23 3.14 -1.56
N SER A 78 -3.90 2.16 -2.19
CA SER A 78 -4.57 2.39 -3.48
C SER A 78 -5.76 3.35 -3.36
N ARG A 79 -6.38 3.48 -2.18
CA ARG A 79 -7.50 4.42 -1.93
C ARG A 79 -7.02 5.85 -1.75
N LEU A 80 -5.75 6.07 -1.45
CA LEU A 80 -5.22 7.41 -1.23
C LEU A 80 -5.25 8.21 -2.52
N GLN A 81 -5.79 9.41 -2.39
CA GLN A 81 -5.62 10.48 -3.36
C GLN A 81 -5.27 11.77 -2.62
N THR A 82 -4.47 12.61 -3.26
CA THR A 82 -4.19 13.96 -2.77
C THR A 82 -5.49 14.79 -2.72
N VAL A 83 -5.47 15.93 -2.04
CA VAL A 83 -6.64 16.83 -1.97
C VAL A 83 -7.13 17.33 -3.33
N ASP A 84 -6.24 17.37 -4.34
CA ASP A 84 -6.54 17.70 -5.73
C ASP A 84 -6.86 16.47 -6.61
N GLY A 85 -7.01 15.29 -6.00
CA GLY A 85 -7.52 14.09 -6.65
C GLY A 85 -6.47 13.24 -7.39
N GLN A 86 -5.17 13.52 -7.23
CA GLN A 86 -4.13 12.66 -7.81
C GLN A 86 -4.05 11.35 -7.04
N ARG A 87 -4.19 10.23 -7.75
CA ARG A 87 -3.97 8.89 -7.19
C ARG A 87 -2.49 8.69 -6.86
N MET A 88 -2.22 7.95 -5.78
CA MET A 88 -0.85 7.65 -5.38
C MET A 88 -0.39 6.31 -5.97
N ILE A 89 0.79 6.32 -6.59
CA ILE A 89 1.52 5.15 -7.06
C ILE A 89 2.58 4.81 -6.01
N PHE A 90 2.72 3.53 -5.64
CA PHE A 90 3.56 3.17 -4.49
C PHE A 90 4.23 1.80 -4.58
N HIS A 91 5.27 1.63 -3.77
CA HIS A 91 5.86 0.34 -3.47
C HIS A 91 6.32 0.29 -2.02
N ARG A 92 6.52 -0.93 -1.49
CA ARG A 92 7.14 -1.12 -0.18
C ARG A 92 8.63 -0.79 -0.26
N ALA A 93 9.11 0.13 0.55
CA ALA A 93 10.53 0.46 0.65
C ALA A 93 11.28 -0.57 1.51
N GLY A 94 10.65 -1.06 2.57
CA GLY A 94 11.21 -2.05 3.49
C GLY A 94 10.53 -2.01 4.85
N SER A 95 11.01 -2.81 5.79
CA SER A 95 10.50 -2.77 7.17
C SER A 95 11.38 -1.91 8.06
N VAL A 96 10.75 -1.12 8.92
CA VAL A 96 11.38 -0.34 10.00
C VAL A 96 10.89 -0.86 11.35
N ALA A 97 11.75 -0.80 12.36
CA ALA A 97 11.44 -1.26 13.72
C ALA A 97 10.91 -2.72 13.78
N GLY A 98 11.29 -3.55 12.81
CA GLY A 98 11.00 -4.99 12.76
C GLY A 98 9.57 -5.41 12.42
N ALA A 99 8.63 -4.48 12.31
CA ALA A 99 7.21 -4.79 12.11
C ALA A 99 6.40 -3.72 11.37
N ILE A 100 6.98 -2.53 11.13
CA ILE A 100 6.27 -1.43 10.49
C ILE A 100 6.84 -1.27 9.09
N ASP A 101 6.00 -1.39 8.08
CA ASP A 101 6.44 -1.29 6.71
C ASP A 101 6.38 0.16 6.22
N ALA A 102 7.47 0.61 5.62
CA ALA A 102 7.54 1.92 4.99
C ALA A 102 7.24 1.78 3.49
N PHE A 103 6.48 2.73 2.97
CA PHE A 103 6.11 2.81 1.57
C PHE A 103 6.59 4.15 1.01
N GLU A 104 7.19 4.11 -0.16
CA GLU A 104 7.41 5.31 -0.96
C GLU A 104 6.21 5.49 -1.89
N LEU A 105 5.67 6.71 -1.92
CA LEU A 105 4.52 7.08 -2.72
C LEU A 105 4.87 8.26 -3.61
N VAL A 106 4.30 8.28 -4.81
CA VAL A 106 4.36 9.42 -5.74
C VAL A 106 2.99 9.66 -6.38
N SER A 107 2.59 10.91 -6.55
CA SER A 107 1.34 11.25 -7.24
C SER A 107 1.37 10.84 -8.70
N GLY A 108 0.20 10.59 -9.29
CA GLY A 108 0.04 10.24 -10.71
C GLY A 108 0.73 11.22 -11.67
N ASP A 109 0.72 12.51 -11.35
CA ASP A 109 1.38 13.56 -12.13
C ASP A 109 2.89 13.72 -11.82
N GLY A 110 3.44 12.91 -10.93
CA GLY A 110 4.87 12.89 -10.59
C GLY A 110 5.36 14.09 -9.76
N LYS A 111 4.47 14.94 -9.23
CA LYS A 111 4.85 16.21 -8.56
C LYS A 111 4.88 16.16 -7.05
N PHE A 112 4.29 15.14 -6.44
CA PHE A 112 4.24 14.98 -5.00
C PHE A 112 4.82 13.62 -4.60
N PHE A 113 5.74 13.62 -3.63
CA PHE A 113 6.39 12.44 -3.07
C PHE A 113 6.17 12.40 -1.56
N ASP A 114 5.92 11.21 -1.03
CA ASP A 114 5.71 11.01 0.40
C ASP A 114 6.24 9.64 0.85
N VAL A 115 6.40 9.49 2.17
CA VAL A 115 6.71 8.19 2.79
C VAL A 115 5.68 7.94 3.88
N LEU A 116 4.95 6.84 3.75
CA LEU A 116 3.97 6.40 4.75
C LEU A 116 4.38 5.11 5.42
N TYR A 117 3.97 4.94 6.67
CA TYR A 117 4.25 3.79 7.52
C TYR A 117 2.97 3.03 7.81
N VAL A 118 3.02 1.72 7.67
CA VAL A 118 1.88 0.82 7.75
C VAL A 118 2.19 -0.33 8.70
N ASP A 119 1.29 -0.61 9.64
CA ASP A 119 1.30 -1.79 10.49
C ASP A 119 0.25 -2.77 9.93
N MET A 120 0.73 -3.85 9.31
CA MET A 120 -0.13 -4.82 8.62
C MET A 120 -0.67 -5.93 9.53
N TYR A 121 -0.44 -5.88 10.84
CA TYR A 121 -0.75 -6.99 11.74
C TYR A 121 -2.12 -6.89 12.41
N HIS A 122 -3.04 -6.14 11.81
CA HIS A 122 -4.39 -5.89 12.34
C HIS A 122 -5.43 -6.73 11.60
N ARG A 123 -6.63 -6.89 12.18
CA ARG A 123 -7.80 -7.45 11.44
C ARG A 123 -8.60 -6.37 10.71
N HIS A 124 -8.54 -5.13 11.22
CA HIS A 124 -9.20 -3.98 10.66
C HIS A 124 -8.30 -3.24 9.66
N CYS A 125 -8.93 -2.47 8.77
CA CYS A 125 -8.23 -1.55 7.88
C CYS A 125 -8.70 -0.13 8.17
N SER A 126 -7.76 0.76 8.52
CA SER A 126 -8.05 2.12 8.95
C SER A 126 -8.91 2.86 7.93
N LYS A 127 -9.88 3.63 8.41
CA LYS A 127 -10.78 4.47 7.59
C LYS A 127 -10.40 5.95 7.63
N ILE A 128 -9.32 6.29 8.31
CA ILE A 128 -8.83 7.67 8.44
C ILE A 128 -7.75 7.90 7.38
N ALA A 129 -7.82 9.02 6.66
CA ALA A 129 -6.77 9.44 5.73
C ALA A 129 -5.66 10.21 6.47
N PRO A 130 -4.37 10.07 6.12
CA PRO A 130 -3.32 10.95 6.62
C PRO A 130 -3.57 12.38 6.16
N LYS A 131 -3.06 13.37 6.90
CA LYS A 131 -3.28 14.78 6.58
C LYS A 131 -2.82 15.09 5.16
N GLY A 132 -3.65 15.79 4.39
CA GLY A 132 -3.38 16.12 2.98
C GLY A 132 -3.83 15.06 1.97
N TYR A 133 -4.47 13.99 2.43
CA TYR A 133 -5.10 12.98 1.58
C TYR A 133 -6.60 12.89 1.82
N THR A 134 -7.28 12.25 0.88
CA THR A 134 -8.61 11.67 1.05
C THR A 134 -8.58 10.19 0.64
N LEU A 135 -9.58 9.42 1.07
CA LEU A 135 -9.74 8.01 0.73
C LEU A 135 -10.92 7.83 -0.23
N LEU A 136 -10.70 7.05 -1.29
CA LEU A 136 -11.79 6.59 -2.15
C LEU A 136 -12.68 5.57 -1.45
N GLU A 137 -13.98 5.66 -1.72
CA GLU A 137 -14.98 4.70 -1.23
C GLU A 137 -14.86 3.35 -1.95
N PHE A 138 -14.56 3.35 -3.25
CA PHE A 138 -14.38 2.14 -4.06
C PHE A 138 -13.12 2.20 -4.92
N LEU A 139 -12.45 1.06 -5.04
CA LEU A 139 -11.30 0.88 -5.91
C LEU A 139 -11.72 0.24 -7.24
N ASP A 140 -11.23 0.84 -8.32
CA ASP A 140 -11.28 0.33 -9.69
C ASP A 140 -10.05 -0.49 -10.09
N GLY A 141 -9.09 -0.61 -9.17
CA GLY A 141 -7.88 -1.39 -9.31
C GLY A 141 -6.79 -0.93 -8.33
N ILE A 142 -5.67 -1.64 -8.34
CA ILE A 142 -4.50 -1.33 -7.52
C ILE A 142 -3.64 -0.26 -8.19
N THR A 143 -2.94 0.53 -7.38
CA THR A 143 -1.96 1.54 -7.84
C THR A 143 -0.55 1.28 -7.33
N GLY A 144 -0.32 0.18 -6.61
CA GLY A 144 0.99 -0.17 -6.08
C GLY A 144 1.08 -1.62 -5.59
N THR A 145 2.17 -1.93 -4.91
CA THR A 145 2.49 -3.28 -4.41
C THR A 145 3.00 -3.25 -2.98
N SER A 146 2.75 -4.30 -2.22
CA SER A 146 3.34 -4.58 -0.90
C SER A 146 4.75 -5.20 -0.99
N GLU A 147 5.33 -5.27 -2.19
CA GLU A 147 6.66 -5.82 -2.42
C GLU A 147 7.69 -4.71 -2.66
N ASN A 148 8.96 -5.00 -2.35
CA ASN A 148 10.03 -4.08 -2.69
C ASN A 148 10.26 -4.05 -4.20
N ASN A 149 10.35 -2.85 -4.77
CA ASN A 149 10.72 -2.61 -6.15
C ASN A 149 11.87 -1.60 -6.19
N SER A 150 13.10 -2.08 -6.26
CA SER A 150 14.30 -1.24 -6.34
C SER A 150 14.36 -0.38 -7.61
N ALA A 151 13.61 -0.74 -8.66
CA ALA A 151 13.49 0.03 -9.88
C ALA A 151 12.38 1.09 -9.82
N PHE A 152 11.63 1.21 -8.70
CA PHE A 152 10.55 2.19 -8.59
C PHE A 152 11.06 3.63 -8.84
N PRO A 153 10.34 4.42 -9.67
CA PRO A 153 8.99 4.16 -10.22
C PRO A 153 8.95 3.49 -11.60
N ASP A 154 10.09 3.05 -12.14
CA ASP A 154 10.15 2.39 -13.44
C ASP A 154 9.43 1.02 -13.41
N ARG A 155 8.91 0.63 -14.57
CA ARG A 155 8.22 -0.66 -14.81
C ARG A 155 7.01 -0.92 -13.89
N VAL A 156 6.41 0.12 -13.32
CA VAL A 156 5.27 0.01 -12.40
C VAL A 156 4.13 -0.84 -12.99
N LYS A 157 3.78 -0.67 -14.26
CA LYS A 157 2.72 -1.44 -14.93
C LYS A 157 2.97 -2.95 -14.90
N GLU A 158 4.21 -3.39 -15.10
CA GLU A 158 4.57 -4.81 -15.05
C GLU A 158 4.54 -5.36 -13.62
N THR A 159 5.01 -4.57 -12.66
CA THR A 159 4.94 -4.90 -11.24
C THR A 159 3.48 -5.08 -10.81
N LEU A 160 2.60 -4.12 -11.14
CA LEU A 160 1.19 -4.19 -10.77
C LEU A 160 0.45 -5.31 -11.50
N PHE A 161 0.83 -5.65 -12.74
CA PHE A 161 0.27 -6.82 -13.41
C PHE A 161 0.53 -8.09 -12.61
N LYS A 162 1.79 -8.30 -12.18
CA LYS A 162 2.17 -9.44 -11.34
C LYS A 162 1.46 -9.42 -9.99
N THR A 163 1.45 -8.27 -9.31
CA THR A 163 0.77 -8.09 -8.02
C THR A 163 -0.72 -8.43 -8.14
N GLY A 164 -1.40 -7.91 -9.16
CA GLY A 164 -2.81 -8.19 -9.44
C GLY A 164 -3.08 -9.68 -9.59
N VAL A 165 -2.34 -10.33 -10.49
CA VAL A 165 -2.49 -11.78 -10.73
C VAL A 165 -2.19 -12.60 -9.48
N ASN A 166 -1.10 -12.30 -8.77
CA ASN A 166 -0.66 -13.09 -7.63
C ASN A 166 -1.55 -12.93 -6.40
N LYS A 167 -2.03 -11.70 -6.12
CA LYS A 167 -2.82 -11.39 -4.91
C LYS A 167 -4.33 -11.51 -5.14
N PHE A 168 -4.80 -11.16 -6.33
CA PHE A 168 -6.24 -11.05 -6.63
C PHE A 168 -6.72 -11.98 -7.73
N GLY A 169 -5.83 -12.79 -8.32
CA GLY A 169 -6.16 -13.75 -9.38
C GLY A 169 -6.40 -13.14 -10.76
N ALA A 170 -6.29 -11.82 -10.90
CA ALA A 170 -6.50 -11.08 -12.15
C ALA A 170 -5.72 -9.76 -12.16
N PRO A 171 -5.31 -9.22 -13.32
CA PRO A 171 -4.57 -7.97 -13.43
C PRO A 171 -5.49 -6.75 -13.21
N ILE A 172 -6.01 -6.58 -11.99
CA ILE A 172 -6.91 -5.49 -11.58
C ILE A 172 -6.14 -4.17 -11.34
N ILE A 173 -5.58 -3.60 -12.40
CA ILE A 173 -4.78 -2.37 -12.36
C ILE A 173 -5.69 -1.16 -12.52
N SER A 174 -5.55 -0.15 -11.66
CA SER A 174 -6.35 1.08 -11.78
C SER A 174 -6.01 1.82 -13.09
N PRO A 175 -7.02 2.38 -13.80
CA PRO A 175 -6.81 3.23 -14.97
C PRO A 175 -5.84 4.40 -14.71
N ALA A 176 -5.80 4.93 -13.49
CA ALA A 176 -4.91 6.03 -13.11
C ALA A 176 -3.41 5.72 -13.27
N VAL A 177 -3.02 4.44 -13.28
CA VAL A 177 -1.64 4.01 -13.51
C VAL A 177 -1.22 4.22 -14.98
N PHE A 178 -2.18 4.26 -15.91
CA PHE A 178 -1.86 4.40 -17.33
C PHE A 178 -1.43 5.80 -17.70
N ASP A 179 -1.95 6.80 -16.98
CA ASP A 179 -1.63 8.23 -17.13
C ASP A 179 -0.45 8.68 -16.24
N PHE A 180 0.20 7.75 -15.54
CA PHE A 180 1.30 8.03 -14.63
C PHE A 180 2.54 8.61 -15.34
N ASP A 181 2.98 9.79 -14.91
CA ASP A 181 4.22 10.42 -15.38
C ASP A 181 5.46 9.86 -14.67
N ALA A 182 5.90 8.69 -15.13
CA ALA A 182 7.06 8.00 -14.58
C ALA A 182 8.36 8.82 -14.72
N ALA A 183 8.50 9.62 -15.77
CA ALA A 183 9.71 10.41 -16.00
C ALA A 183 9.84 11.54 -14.96
N GLN A 184 8.75 12.28 -14.75
CA GLN A 184 8.68 13.32 -13.73
C GLN A 184 8.80 12.72 -12.32
N ALA A 185 8.16 11.59 -12.06
CA ALA A 185 8.28 10.86 -10.80
C ALA A 185 9.72 10.41 -10.51
N SER A 186 10.41 9.82 -11.49
CA SER A 186 11.81 9.38 -11.34
C SER A 186 12.74 10.54 -10.98
N LYS A 187 12.52 11.72 -11.56
CA LYS A 187 13.27 12.94 -11.20
C LYS A 187 13.02 13.33 -9.74
N LEU A 188 11.74 13.42 -9.34
CA LEU A 188 11.35 13.83 -7.99
C LEU A 188 11.88 12.86 -6.92
N ILE A 189 11.70 11.56 -7.12
CA ILE A 189 12.18 10.52 -6.19
C ILE A 189 13.71 10.56 -6.09
N GLY A 190 14.41 10.75 -7.21
CA GLY A 190 15.86 10.91 -7.22
C GLY A 190 16.32 12.12 -6.39
N GLU A 191 15.62 13.25 -6.49
CA GLU A 191 15.90 14.45 -5.69
C GLU A 191 15.62 14.21 -4.20
N ALA A 192 14.48 13.59 -3.86
CA ALA A 192 14.11 13.26 -2.49
C ALA A 192 15.12 12.31 -1.82
N ARG A 193 15.53 11.24 -2.51
CA ARG A 193 16.54 10.28 -2.02
C ARG A 193 17.94 10.91 -1.86
N ARG A 194 18.30 11.93 -2.66
CA ARG A 194 19.57 12.66 -2.53
C ARG A 194 19.54 13.74 -1.45
N GLY A 195 18.46 14.52 -1.37
CA GLY A 195 18.29 15.60 -0.41
C GLY A 195 18.07 15.10 1.02
N SER A 196 17.58 13.88 1.15
CA SER A 196 17.49 13.22 2.42
C SER A 196 18.86 12.72 2.90
N LYS A 197 19.42 13.37 3.94
CA LYS A 197 20.23 12.64 4.93
C LYS A 197 19.44 11.46 5.58
N LEU A 198 18.16 11.28 5.25
CA LEU A 198 17.36 10.09 5.55
C LEU A 198 17.77 8.85 4.72
N GLY A 199 18.47 9.01 3.59
CA GLY A 199 18.99 7.87 2.83
C GLY A 199 20.11 7.10 3.56
N GLY A 200 20.74 7.70 4.57
CA GLY A 200 21.79 7.06 5.38
C GLY A 200 21.37 6.67 6.81
N LYS A 201 20.16 7.03 7.26
CA LYS A 201 19.68 6.70 8.62
C LYS A 201 18.31 6.01 8.65
N VAL A 202 17.42 6.26 7.69
CA VAL A 202 16.15 5.53 7.58
C VAL A 202 16.34 4.27 6.75
N LEU A 203 17.02 4.35 5.59
CA LEU A 203 17.38 3.15 4.81
C LEU A 203 18.46 2.28 5.47
N ALA A 204 19.35 2.87 6.29
CA ALA A 204 20.41 2.11 6.98
C ALA A 204 19.88 1.21 8.13
N GLY A 205 18.63 1.42 8.56
CA GLY A 205 17.94 0.59 9.54
C GLY A 205 16.82 -0.27 8.94
N MET A 206 16.66 -0.27 7.62
CA MET A 206 15.67 -1.09 6.93
C MET A 206 16.24 -2.47 6.64
N THR A 207 15.54 -3.51 7.08
CA THR A 207 15.79 -4.87 6.62
C THR A 207 15.03 -5.05 5.31
N ILE A 208 15.77 -5.38 4.24
CA ILE A 208 15.24 -5.69 2.90
C ILE A 208 14.76 -7.14 2.88
#